data_AF-F2NE28-F1
#
_entry.id   AF-F2NE28-F1
#
_cell.length_a   1.000
_cell.length_b   1.000
_cell.length_c   1.000
_cell.angle_alpha   90.00
_cell.angle_beta   90.00
_cell.angle_gamma   90.00
#
_symmetry.space_group_name_H-M   'P 1'
#
loop_
_entity.id
_entity.type
_entity.pdbx_description
1 polymer ?
#
loop_
_entity_poly.entity_id
_entity_poly.type
_entity_poly.pdbx_seq_one_letter_code
_entity_poly.pdbx_strand_id
1 'polypeptide(L)'
;MNGKKKKKKKEGAQKYPGASQSPPAASESNFPDNNPYNFIPFGPPVRLRPAPPSHKRLQGLSGTITLHLTNETPMLVAQRVNPEDETPPKLENFKIGHKLALPGTALKGMLRSVLEAVTNACFAIFDGERLDYRMATQNALRLKAGRITKMPAHGQDGEIEEMDRAWVAMNGAPNQVKAKIKGTSQDITLARVLAGTRSGQEVWVKGRAITEYINSRGIPIRAPSGSFNLVTAVSPTRAAGFSRAIYKITAGSINNKKRDRFFVFKNPAPTYTFGNAEVEDYNKVLAGQLEEKKKRGGFVITEDQPLAVGALVYFLVEGHCAVRLSRVEIPRTRYNKSRADLLPQMFHKCTDPNNLCAACQLFGFVADVHSARGRVSVSDAEWLSGPGELDQFFPLKVLGEPHPTSYNFYLIDPTNPEQVRNYDGHPVTDTRGRINEQVTGEVQLRGRKLYFHHPRKDWAAYRCPDPQQFRKVINEVKPLKSNNTFKFRVNFRNLSEIELGLLLYCLVLEDNLRHKLGLARAVGFGTVKITCQSLQLYQDGDRYSSLETTPQDATTDLQTYIDAFKAAVATSNDEAKPFDELSNIQKLKKVLDPSQVPANPDYPGFQWYVHNRNVSLKPL
;
A
#
# COMPACT_ATOMS: atom_id res chain seq x y z
N MET A 1 24.96 32.88 -45.05
CA MET A 1 26.17 32.54 -44.28
C MET A 1 25.81 31.56 -43.18
N ASN A 2 26.30 30.33 -43.29
CA ASN A 2 25.92 29.17 -42.49
C ASN A 2 26.59 29.14 -41.11
N GLY A 3 25.80 29.12 -40.03
CA GLY A 3 26.25 28.86 -38.67
C GLY A 3 26.38 27.36 -38.39
N LYS A 4 27.62 26.84 -38.40
CA LYS A 4 27.95 25.46 -37.97
C LYS A 4 27.87 25.34 -36.44
N LYS A 5 26.86 24.63 -35.93
CA LYS A 5 26.84 24.12 -34.54
C LYS A 5 27.88 23.00 -34.37
N LYS A 6 28.85 23.21 -33.48
CA LYS A 6 29.84 22.21 -33.04
C LYS A 6 29.14 21.01 -32.37
N LYS A 7 29.31 19.81 -32.93
CA LYS A 7 28.99 18.54 -32.28
C LYS A 7 29.91 18.34 -31.06
N LYS A 8 29.36 18.30 -29.84
CA LYS A 8 30.07 17.74 -28.68
C LYS A 8 30.16 16.22 -28.84
N LYS A 9 31.39 15.70 -28.86
CA LYS A 9 31.72 14.26 -28.83
C LYS A 9 31.06 13.62 -27.60
N LYS A 10 30.36 12.50 -27.81
CA LYS A 10 30.03 11.54 -26.75
C LYS A 10 31.34 10.84 -26.37
N GLU A 11 31.86 11.12 -25.19
CA GLU A 11 32.89 10.29 -24.57
C GLU A 11 32.28 8.95 -24.18
N GLY A 12 33.05 7.88 -24.41
CA GLY A 12 32.59 6.50 -24.40
C GLY A 12 32.05 6.07 -23.04
N ALA A 13 30.89 5.41 -23.06
CA ALA A 13 30.43 4.62 -21.94
C ALA A 13 31.48 3.54 -21.66
N GLN A 14 32.14 3.64 -20.51
CA GLN A 14 33.01 2.59 -20.00
C GLN A 14 32.15 1.35 -19.77
N LYS A 15 32.31 0.35 -20.64
CA LYS A 15 31.65 -0.96 -20.48
C LYS A 15 32.18 -1.59 -19.20
N TYR A 16 31.31 -1.75 -18.20
CA TYR A 16 31.59 -2.58 -17.05
C TYR A 16 31.59 -4.06 -17.47
N PRO A 17 32.59 -4.86 -17.09
CA PRO A 17 32.63 -6.27 -17.43
C PRO A 17 31.58 -7.06 -16.64
N GLY A 18 30.71 -7.74 -17.38
CA GLY A 18 30.12 -9.05 -17.05
C GLY A 18 29.34 -9.21 -15.74
N ALA A 19 28.02 -8.95 -15.80
CA ALA A 19 27.05 -9.79 -15.10
C ALA A 19 26.23 -10.54 -16.17
N SER A 20 26.88 -11.46 -16.88
CA SER A 20 26.22 -12.36 -17.83
C SER A 20 25.64 -13.57 -17.11
N GLN A 21 24.87 -13.32 -16.05
CA GLN A 21 23.96 -14.32 -15.50
C GLN A 21 22.72 -13.56 -15.05
N SER A 22 21.65 -13.68 -15.84
CA SER A 22 20.30 -13.54 -15.31
C SER A 22 20.25 -14.32 -13.99
N PRO A 23 19.66 -13.78 -12.91
CA PRO A 23 19.49 -14.57 -11.70
C PRO A 23 18.86 -15.91 -12.12
N PRO A 24 19.33 -17.05 -11.58
CA PRO A 24 18.68 -18.32 -11.84
C PRO A 24 17.20 -18.11 -11.59
N ALA A 25 16.36 -18.56 -12.53
CA ALA A 25 14.92 -18.54 -12.36
C ALA A 25 14.65 -19.04 -10.94
N ALA A 26 14.13 -18.16 -10.09
CA ALA A 26 13.88 -18.50 -8.70
C ALA A 26 13.03 -19.77 -8.74
N SER A 27 13.52 -20.87 -8.16
CA SER A 27 12.78 -22.12 -8.12
C SER A 27 11.38 -21.80 -7.60
N GLU A 28 10.37 -21.98 -8.44
CA GLU A 28 8.97 -21.63 -8.17
C GLU A 28 8.38 -22.40 -6.98
N SER A 29 9.16 -23.26 -6.34
CA SER A 29 8.65 -24.39 -5.59
C SER A 29 8.05 -24.08 -4.23
N ASN A 30 8.10 -22.87 -3.64
CA ASN A 30 7.49 -22.59 -2.31
C ASN A 30 7.24 -21.09 -1.99
N PHE A 31 6.87 -20.23 -2.96
CA PHE A 31 6.86 -18.76 -2.76
C PHE A 31 5.79 -18.11 -1.86
N PRO A 32 4.65 -18.71 -1.45
CA PRO A 32 3.92 -18.15 -0.32
C PRO A 32 4.61 -18.44 1.02
N ASP A 33 5.54 -19.40 1.09
CA ASP A 33 6.22 -19.82 2.33
C ASP A 33 7.44 -18.93 2.66
N ASN A 34 7.90 -18.12 1.70
CA ASN A 34 9.18 -17.42 1.75
C ASN A 34 9.04 -15.97 1.27
N ASN A 35 8.54 -15.09 2.14
CA ASN A 35 8.36 -13.66 1.89
C ASN A 35 9.26 -12.85 2.84
N PRO A 36 9.84 -11.70 2.45
CA PRO A 36 10.67 -10.85 3.33
C PRO A 36 10.01 -10.36 4.63
N TYR A 37 8.71 -10.58 4.80
CA TYR A 37 7.95 -10.15 5.96
C TYR A 37 6.86 -11.15 6.31
N ASN A 38 6.36 -11.03 7.53
CA ASN A 38 5.14 -11.69 7.96
C ASN A 38 4.28 -10.78 8.84
N PHE A 39 3.18 -11.30 9.36
CA PHE A 39 2.24 -10.59 10.20
C PHE A 39 2.22 -11.19 11.60
N ILE A 40 2.36 -10.32 12.59
CA ILE A 40 2.04 -10.66 13.98
C ILE A 40 0.51 -10.61 14.09
N PRO A 41 -0.15 -11.73 14.43
CA PRO A 41 -1.60 -11.81 14.46
C PRO A 41 -2.18 -10.88 15.51
N PHE A 42 -3.45 -10.52 15.35
CA PHE A 42 -4.20 -9.88 16.41
C PHE A 42 -4.37 -10.84 17.59
N GLY A 43 -4.22 -10.32 18.79
CA GLY A 43 -4.53 -11.02 20.03
C GLY A 43 -5.07 -10.04 21.08
N PRO A 44 -5.44 -10.52 22.27
CA PRO A 44 -5.96 -9.66 23.32
C PRO A 44 -4.94 -8.55 23.68
N PRO A 45 -5.39 -7.30 23.88
CA PRO A 45 -4.52 -6.19 24.23
C PRO A 45 -4.01 -6.33 25.67
N VAL A 46 -2.71 -6.17 25.86
CA VAL A 46 -2.09 -6.13 27.19
C VAL A 46 -2.44 -4.79 27.84
N ARG A 47 -3.18 -4.84 28.95
CA ARG A 47 -3.51 -3.66 29.76
C ARG A 47 -2.58 -3.56 30.96
N LEU A 48 -1.69 -2.57 30.94
CA LEU A 48 -0.75 -2.35 32.04
C LEU A 48 -1.45 -1.71 33.25
N ARG A 49 -2.36 -0.75 33.01
CA ARG A 49 -3.13 0.02 33.99
C ARG A 49 -4.40 0.61 33.34
N PRO A 50 -5.48 0.92 34.10
CA PRO A 50 -6.68 1.59 33.57
C PRO A 50 -6.36 2.97 32.98
N ALA A 51 -5.61 3.81 33.71
CA ALA A 51 -5.13 5.11 33.24
C ALA A 51 -3.78 5.47 33.90
N PRO A 52 -2.87 6.16 33.18
CA PRO A 52 -1.64 6.67 33.79
C PRO A 52 -1.98 7.76 34.83
N PRO A 53 -1.19 7.91 35.92
CA PRO A 53 -1.42 8.97 36.89
C PRO A 53 -1.36 10.34 36.20
N SER A 54 -2.21 11.27 36.64
CA SER A 54 -2.21 12.65 36.12
C SER A 54 -0.80 13.25 36.17
N HIS A 55 -0.45 14.14 35.23
CA HIS A 55 0.85 14.84 35.26
C HIS A 55 1.11 15.66 36.53
N LYS A 56 0.09 15.87 37.37
CA LYS A 56 0.19 16.54 38.67
C LYS A 56 0.68 15.64 39.81
N ARG A 57 0.79 14.32 39.59
CA ARG A 57 1.20 13.34 40.61
C ARG A 57 2.33 12.47 40.09
N LEU A 58 3.48 12.53 40.75
CA LEU A 58 4.64 11.67 40.51
C LEU A 58 4.58 10.55 41.55
N GLN A 59 4.22 9.35 41.12
CA GLN A 59 4.00 8.16 41.95
C GLN A 59 4.71 6.94 41.34
N GLY A 60 5.76 7.18 40.58
CA GLY A 60 6.40 6.18 39.75
C GLY A 60 7.77 6.63 39.30
N LEU A 61 8.51 5.68 38.76
CA LEU A 61 9.91 5.80 38.39
C LEU A 61 10.07 6.79 37.24
N SER A 62 11.02 7.69 37.40
CA SER A 62 11.51 8.58 36.34
C SER A 62 12.99 8.36 36.15
N GLY A 63 13.51 8.50 34.94
CA GLY A 63 14.88 8.10 34.73
C GLY A 63 15.40 8.28 33.32
N THR A 64 16.65 7.89 33.15
CA THR A 64 17.37 7.90 31.88
C THR A 64 18.02 6.55 31.64
N ILE A 65 17.79 6.00 30.45
CA ILE A 65 18.44 4.79 29.96
C ILE A 65 19.47 5.23 28.92
N THR A 66 20.75 4.93 29.14
CA THR A 66 21.80 5.12 28.14
C THR A 66 22.01 3.82 27.40
N LEU A 67 21.95 3.89 26.07
CA LEU A 67 21.93 2.73 25.20
C LEU A 67 23.00 2.86 24.12
N HIS A 68 23.57 1.72 23.73
CA HIS A 68 24.34 1.59 22.51
C HIS A 68 23.54 0.81 21.47
N LEU A 69 23.55 1.29 20.23
CA LEU A 69 22.98 0.60 19.07
C LEU A 69 24.12 0.26 18.11
N THR A 70 24.23 -1.01 17.73
CA THR A 70 25.18 -1.48 16.72
C THR A 70 24.42 -2.07 15.54
N ASN A 71 24.69 -1.59 14.32
CA ASN A 71 24.07 -2.17 13.13
C ASN A 71 24.89 -3.37 12.63
N GLU A 72 24.30 -4.56 12.59
CA GLU A 72 24.97 -5.78 12.15
C GLU A 72 24.93 -5.94 10.62
N THR A 73 23.89 -5.41 9.98
CA THR A 73 23.80 -5.30 8.51
C THR A 73 23.93 -3.84 8.07
N PRO A 74 24.24 -3.58 6.78
CA PRO A 74 24.19 -2.23 6.25
C PRO A 74 22.83 -1.60 6.52
N MET A 75 22.82 -0.30 6.77
CA MET A 75 21.62 0.40 7.19
C MET A 75 21.47 1.69 6.39
N LEU A 76 20.26 1.94 5.90
CA LEU A 76 19.94 3.15 5.15
C LEU A 76 19.00 4.02 5.98
N VAL A 77 19.50 5.14 6.49
CA VAL A 77 18.70 6.12 7.23
C VAL A 77 18.82 7.45 6.52
N ALA A 78 17.78 7.79 5.78
CA ALA A 78 17.73 8.98 4.96
C ALA A 78 16.69 9.98 5.47
N GLN A 79 17.00 11.27 5.36
CA GLN A 79 16.09 12.38 5.57
C GLN A 79 15.92 13.19 4.28
N ARG A 80 14.81 13.92 4.17
CA ARG A 80 14.58 14.84 3.05
C ARG A 80 15.32 16.16 3.30
N VAL A 81 16.01 16.66 2.30
CA VAL A 81 16.83 17.89 2.40
C VAL A 81 16.00 19.14 2.10
N ASN A 82 15.05 19.08 1.16
CA ASN A 82 14.09 20.16 0.85
C ASN A 82 12.72 19.54 0.52
N PRO A 83 11.68 19.70 1.37
CA PRO A 83 10.38 19.11 1.12
C PRO A 83 9.57 19.80 0.00
N GLU A 84 9.87 21.06 -0.34
CA GLU A 84 8.97 21.90 -1.17
C GLU A 84 9.45 22.17 -2.61
N ASP A 85 10.74 22.00 -2.93
CA ASP A 85 11.30 22.59 -4.17
C ASP A 85 11.64 21.63 -5.32
N GLU A 86 11.69 20.30 -5.10
CA GLU A 86 12.07 19.35 -6.16
C GLU A 86 11.20 18.09 -6.20
N THR A 87 10.67 17.78 -7.39
CA THR A 87 10.08 16.47 -7.69
C THR A 87 11.04 15.67 -8.59
N PRO A 88 11.71 14.65 -8.03
CA PRO A 88 11.40 13.98 -6.77
C PRO A 88 12.36 14.43 -5.63
N PRO A 89 11.96 14.33 -4.35
CA PRO A 89 12.67 14.97 -3.23
C PRO A 89 14.11 14.44 -3.05
N LYS A 90 15.09 15.31 -2.78
CA LYS A 90 16.46 14.88 -2.47
C LYS A 90 16.56 14.25 -1.09
N LEU A 91 17.25 13.12 -0.98
CA LEU A 91 17.52 12.41 0.27
C LEU A 91 19.00 12.44 0.62
N GLU A 92 19.31 12.61 1.90
CA GLU A 92 20.67 12.53 2.45
C GLU A 92 20.68 11.77 3.78
N ASN A 93 21.85 11.28 4.20
CA ASN A 93 21.98 10.66 5.52
C ASN A 93 21.73 11.68 6.63
N PHE A 94 21.11 11.21 7.72
CA PHE A 94 20.91 12.04 8.91
C PHE A 94 22.26 12.31 9.59
N LYS A 95 22.54 13.57 9.91
CA LYS A 95 23.78 14.02 10.56
C LYS A 95 23.47 15.05 11.63
N ILE A 96 24.22 15.03 12.73
CA ILE A 96 24.22 16.09 13.75
C ILE A 96 25.53 16.85 13.60
N GLY A 97 25.43 18.13 13.22
CA GLY A 97 26.57 18.89 12.72
C GLY A 97 27.17 18.18 11.50
N HIS A 98 28.42 17.75 11.60
CA HIS A 98 29.12 17.02 10.52
C HIS A 98 29.24 15.51 10.78
N LYS A 99 28.74 15.01 11.92
CA LYS A 99 28.86 13.60 12.32
C LYS A 99 27.63 12.80 11.91
N LEU A 100 27.84 11.54 11.56
CA LEU A 100 26.77 10.58 11.35
C LEU A 100 25.88 10.49 12.59
N ALA A 101 24.57 10.37 12.37
CA ALA A 101 23.62 10.21 13.46
C ALA A 101 22.40 9.42 12.99
N LEU A 102 21.58 8.99 13.94
CA LEU A 102 20.27 8.41 13.67
C LEU A 102 19.19 9.29 14.32
N PRO A 103 18.10 9.63 13.63
CA PRO A 103 17.07 10.47 14.20
C PRO A 103 16.32 9.70 15.29
N GLY A 104 16.08 10.36 16.43
CA GLY A 104 15.34 9.83 17.57
C GLY A 104 13.91 9.47 17.21
N THR A 105 13.33 10.09 16.17
CA THR A 105 12.02 9.73 15.62
C THR A 105 12.03 8.35 14.95
N ALA A 106 13.11 7.96 14.26
CA ALA A 106 13.24 6.62 13.68
C ALA A 106 13.44 5.56 14.77
N LEU A 107 14.25 5.86 15.78
CA LEU A 107 14.41 5.00 16.96
C LEU A 107 13.09 4.82 17.72
N LYS A 108 12.35 5.91 17.96
CA LYS A 108 11.03 5.88 18.58
C LYS A 108 10.03 5.07 17.75
N GLY A 109 10.06 5.20 16.42
CA GLY A 109 9.21 4.43 15.51
C GLY A 109 9.49 2.93 15.55
N MET A 110 10.78 2.54 15.56
CA MET A 110 11.22 1.15 15.73
C MET A 110 10.76 0.57 17.08
N LEU A 111 11.05 1.29 18.17
CA LEU A 111 10.64 0.88 19.52
C LEU A 111 9.11 0.76 19.63
N ARG A 112 8.37 1.75 19.12
CA ARG A 112 6.91 1.74 19.12
C ARG A 112 6.35 0.56 18.33
N SER A 113 6.95 0.21 17.20
CA SER A 113 6.52 -0.94 16.39
C SER A 113 6.63 -2.27 17.15
N VAL A 114 7.73 -2.48 17.89
CA VAL A 114 7.91 -3.68 18.73
C VAL A 114 6.93 -3.66 19.89
N LEU A 115 6.82 -2.53 20.58
CA LEU A 115 5.93 -2.38 21.72
C LEU A 115 4.47 -2.62 21.34
N GLU A 116 4.03 -2.12 20.19
CA GLU A 116 2.68 -2.37 19.66
C GLU A 116 2.42 -3.85 19.34
N ALA A 117 3.44 -4.60 18.89
CA ALA A 117 3.34 -6.04 18.64
C ALA A 117 3.35 -6.87 19.94
N VAL A 118 4.19 -6.49 20.91
CA VAL A 118 4.25 -7.13 22.23
C VAL A 118 2.93 -6.96 23.00
N THR A 119 2.34 -5.77 22.93
CA THR A 119 1.18 -5.41 23.76
C THR A 119 -0.17 -5.49 23.03
N ASN A 120 -0.19 -5.85 21.74
CA ASN A 120 -1.41 -5.80 20.92
C ASN A 120 -2.12 -4.44 21.01
N ALA A 121 -1.35 -3.35 21.05
CA ALA A 121 -1.89 -1.99 21.15
C ALA A 121 -2.59 -1.55 19.85
N CYS A 122 -3.22 -0.37 19.85
CA CYS A 122 -3.90 0.17 18.66
C CYS A 122 -2.94 0.50 17.51
N PHE A 123 -3.47 0.61 16.29
CA PHE A 123 -2.74 1.17 15.15
C PHE A 123 -2.86 2.69 15.18
N ALA A 124 -1.88 3.36 15.78
CA ALA A 124 -1.90 4.83 15.87
C ALA A 124 -1.81 5.52 14.50
N ILE A 125 -1.19 4.84 13.52
CA ILE A 125 -1.14 5.26 12.12
C ILE A 125 -1.75 4.12 11.30
N PHE A 126 -2.94 4.35 10.76
CA PHE A 126 -3.63 3.38 9.92
C PHE A 126 -4.36 4.12 8.80
N ASP A 127 -4.08 3.72 7.56
CA ASP A 127 -4.79 4.23 6.40
C ASP A 127 -6.06 3.38 6.19
N GLY A 128 -7.19 3.98 6.56
CA GLY A 128 -8.49 3.31 6.59
C GLY A 128 -9.29 3.36 5.30
N GLU A 129 -8.83 4.06 4.24
CA GLU A 129 -9.68 4.32 3.07
C GLU A 129 -10.07 3.06 2.29
N ARG A 130 -11.28 3.09 1.68
CA ARG A 130 -11.74 2.08 0.70
C ARG A 130 -10.88 2.17 -0.56
N LEU A 131 -10.34 1.02 -0.97
CA LEU A 131 -9.54 0.90 -2.18
C LEU A 131 -10.42 0.81 -3.43
N ASP A 132 -9.88 1.20 -4.58
CA ASP A 132 -10.48 0.98 -5.88
C ASP A 132 -9.82 -0.19 -6.64
N TYR A 133 -10.59 -0.82 -7.53
CA TYR A 133 -10.14 -1.93 -8.34
C TYR A 133 -10.76 -1.88 -9.74
N ARG A 134 -10.18 -2.68 -10.65
CA ARG A 134 -10.75 -2.92 -11.97
C ARG A 134 -11.53 -4.22 -11.94
N MET A 135 -12.81 -4.18 -12.31
CA MET A 135 -13.63 -5.38 -12.42
C MET A 135 -13.03 -6.39 -13.40
N ALA A 136 -13.11 -7.68 -13.04
CA ALA A 136 -12.72 -8.76 -13.93
C ALA A 136 -13.60 -8.77 -15.19
N THR A 137 -13.05 -9.19 -16.33
CA THR A 137 -13.71 -9.11 -17.64
C THR A 137 -15.11 -9.71 -17.66
N GLN A 138 -15.34 -10.85 -17.00
CA GLN A 138 -16.64 -11.52 -16.97
C GLN A 138 -17.70 -10.68 -16.24
N ASN A 139 -17.35 -10.08 -15.10
CA ASN A 139 -18.28 -9.24 -14.33
C ASN A 139 -18.49 -7.90 -15.03
N ALA A 140 -17.46 -7.37 -15.71
CA ALA A 140 -17.57 -6.17 -16.53
C ALA A 140 -18.56 -6.33 -17.72
N LEU A 141 -18.90 -7.55 -18.12
CA LEU A 141 -19.95 -7.79 -19.13
C LEU A 141 -21.35 -7.42 -18.61
N ARG A 142 -21.57 -7.49 -17.28
CA ARG A 142 -22.83 -7.12 -16.62
C ARG A 142 -23.03 -5.61 -16.53
N LEU A 143 -21.95 -4.83 -16.66
CA LEU A 143 -22.03 -3.37 -16.62
C LEU A 143 -22.91 -2.86 -17.76
N LYS A 144 -23.94 -2.11 -17.39
CA LYS A 144 -24.70 -1.28 -18.31
C LYS A 144 -23.99 0.04 -18.54
N ALA A 145 -24.31 0.71 -19.64
CA ALA A 145 -23.91 2.09 -19.86
C ALA A 145 -25.11 3.00 -19.69
N GLY A 146 -24.86 4.24 -19.27
CA GLY A 146 -25.91 5.23 -19.17
C GLY A 146 -25.39 6.66 -19.17
N ARG A 147 -26.33 7.58 -19.28
CA ARG A 147 -26.12 9.03 -19.18
C ARG A 147 -26.83 9.54 -17.94
N ILE A 148 -26.15 10.32 -17.12
CA ILE A 148 -26.78 10.99 -15.98
C ILE A 148 -27.78 12.02 -16.50
N THR A 149 -29.04 11.92 -16.09
CA THR A 149 -30.11 12.87 -16.43
C THR A 149 -30.44 13.79 -15.27
N LYS A 150 -30.30 13.30 -14.03
CA LYS A 150 -30.55 14.07 -12.80
C LYS A 150 -29.53 13.70 -11.73
N MET A 151 -29.04 14.70 -10.99
CA MET A 151 -28.17 14.47 -9.82
C MET A 151 -29.02 14.31 -8.54
N PRO A 152 -28.58 13.53 -7.55
CA PRO A 152 -29.25 13.47 -6.26
C PRO A 152 -29.22 14.83 -5.56
N ALA A 153 -30.34 15.25 -4.98
CA ALA A 153 -30.45 16.53 -4.28
C ALA A 153 -31.58 16.47 -3.23
N HIS A 154 -31.37 17.11 -2.07
CA HIS A 154 -32.38 17.24 -1.01
C HIS A 154 -33.10 15.92 -0.63
N GLY A 155 -32.35 14.82 -0.52
CA GLY A 155 -32.90 13.51 -0.17
C GLY A 155 -33.60 12.78 -1.33
N GLN A 156 -33.59 13.33 -2.54
CA GLN A 156 -34.02 12.65 -3.76
C GLN A 156 -32.82 11.99 -4.45
N ASP A 157 -33.04 10.80 -4.98
CA ASP A 157 -32.06 10.10 -5.82
C ASP A 157 -31.87 10.80 -7.17
N GLY A 158 -30.68 10.61 -7.74
CA GLY A 158 -30.39 10.94 -9.12
C GLY A 158 -30.97 9.92 -10.09
N GLU A 159 -30.95 10.24 -11.38
CA GLU A 159 -31.50 9.40 -12.45
C GLU A 159 -30.46 9.16 -13.56
N ILE A 160 -30.44 7.95 -14.08
CA ILE A 160 -29.61 7.50 -15.19
C ILE A 160 -30.50 6.93 -16.28
N GLU A 161 -30.32 7.41 -17.51
CA GLU A 161 -30.91 6.82 -18.71
C GLU A 161 -29.98 5.75 -19.28
N GLU A 162 -30.47 4.52 -19.46
CA GLU A 162 -29.69 3.42 -20.02
C GLU A 162 -29.40 3.63 -21.52
N MET A 163 -28.15 3.36 -21.91
CA MET A 163 -27.66 3.45 -23.29
C MET A 163 -27.08 2.12 -23.76
N ASP A 164 -27.17 1.86 -25.07
CA ASP A 164 -26.43 0.77 -25.70
C ASP A 164 -24.97 1.14 -25.96
N ARG A 165 -24.08 0.15 -25.91
CA ARG A 165 -22.66 0.33 -26.19
C ARG A 165 -22.32 -0.27 -27.54
N ALA A 166 -21.82 0.55 -28.46
CA ALA A 166 -21.36 0.08 -29.76
C ALA A 166 -19.86 0.30 -29.92
N TRP A 167 -19.20 -0.69 -30.54
CA TRP A 167 -17.77 -0.62 -30.83
C TRP A 167 -17.53 0.17 -32.12
N VAL A 168 -16.37 0.80 -32.18
CA VAL A 168 -15.79 1.31 -33.42
C VAL A 168 -14.66 0.38 -33.84
N ALA A 169 -14.60 0.02 -35.12
CA ALA A 169 -13.41 -0.64 -35.63
C ALA A 169 -12.27 0.38 -35.69
N MET A 170 -11.16 0.04 -35.03
CA MET A 170 -10.02 0.95 -34.91
C MET A 170 -9.24 1.04 -36.21
N ASN A 171 -8.83 2.27 -36.57
CA ASN A 171 -7.84 2.52 -37.62
C ASN A 171 -6.43 2.20 -37.13
N GLY A 172 -5.78 1.28 -37.85
CA GLY A 172 -4.35 1.00 -37.79
C GLY A 172 -4.05 -0.13 -38.76
N ALA A 173 -3.62 0.18 -39.99
CA ALA A 173 -3.37 -0.84 -41.01
C ALA A 173 -2.05 -1.61 -40.76
N PRO A 174 -1.87 -2.83 -41.30
CA PRO A 174 -2.82 -3.63 -42.10
C PRO A 174 -3.39 -4.77 -41.23
N ASN A 175 -4.68 -4.84 -40.95
CA ASN A 175 -5.66 -5.43 -41.86
C ASN A 175 -7.06 -5.24 -41.27
N GLN A 176 -8.02 -5.07 -42.17
CA GLN A 176 -9.47 -5.00 -41.96
C GLN A 176 -9.93 -5.80 -40.73
N VAL A 177 -10.76 -5.18 -39.88
CA VAL A 177 -11.56 -5.98 -38.93
C VAL A 177 -12.55 -6.77 -39.77
N LYS A 178 -12.20 -7.99 -40.12
CA LYS A 178 -13.13 -8.97 -40.68
C LYS A 178 -14.10 -9.32 -39.56
N ALA A 179 -15.31 -8.80 -39.65
CA ALA A 179 -16.40 -9.10 -38.74
C ALA A 179 -17.42 -9.94 -39.48
N LYS A 180 -17.71 -11.14 -38.97
CA LYS A 180 -18.81 -11.95 -39.51
C LYS A 180 -20.12 -11.35 -39.03
N ILE A 181 -20.88 -10.81 -39.97
CA ILE A 181 -22.21 -10.27 -39.73
C ILE A 181 -23.17 -11.46 -39.59
N LYS A 182 -24.10 -11.37 -38.63
CA LYS A 182 -25.12 -12.41 -38.46
C LYS A 182 -25.92 -12.56 -39.77
N GLY A 183 -25.79 -13.71 -40.43
CA GLY A 183 -26.53 -14.04 -41.66
C GLY A 183 -25.89 -13.59 -42.97
N THR A 184 -24.65 -13.08 -43.01
CA THR A 184 -23.96 -12.74 -44.29
C THR A 184 -22.43 -12.97 -44.21
N SER A 185 -21.80 -13.26 -45.36
CA SER A 185 -20.35 -13.54 -45.50
C SER A 185 -19.50 -12.31 -45.92
N GLN A 186 -19.96 -11.08 -45.68
CA GLN A 186 -19.29 -9.86 -46.15
C GLN A 186 -18.32 -9.24 -45.13
N ASP A 187 -17.13 -8.84 -45.59
CA ASP A 187 -16.12 -8.06 -44.84
C ASP A 187 -16.37 -6.54 -45.02
N ILE A 188 -16.30 -5.73 -43.95
CA ILE A 188 -16.48 -4.25 -43.99
C ILE A 188 -15.18 -3.52 -43.60
N THR A 189 -14.80 -2.46 -44.31
CA THR A 189 -13.65 -1.58 -43.98
C THR A 189 -14.12 -0.23 -43.44
N LEU A 190 -13.69 0.16 -42.22
CA LEU A 190 -14.32 1.22 -41.40
C LEU A 190 -13.61 2.59 -41.36
N ALA A 191 -12.54 2.79 -42.14
CA ALA A 191 -11.61 3.92 -41.95
C ALA A 191 -12.19 5.34 -42.13
N ARG A 192 -13.35 5.49 -42.78
CA ARG A 192 -14.01 6.79 -43.06
C ARG A 192 -14.95 7.29 -41.95
N VAL A 193 -15.30 6.46 -40.97
CA VAL A 193 -16.46 6.69 -40.09
C VAL A 193 -16.24 7.76 -39.00
N LEU A 194 -14.98 8.09 -38.67
CA LEU A 194 -14.65 8.98 -37.53
C LEU A 194 -14.03 10.33 -37.92
N ALA A 195 -13.90 10.64 -39.20
CA ALA A 195 -13.22 11.86 -39.64
C ALA A 195 -13.95 13.12 -39.14
N GLY A 196 -13.31 13.88 -38.24
CA GLY A 196 -13.83 15.15 -37.72
C GLY A 196 -14.67 15.09 -36.43
N THR A 197 -14.94 13.90 -35.89
CA THR A 197 -15.76 13.73 -34.66
C THR A 197 -14.93 13.97 -33.39
N ARG A 198 -15.43 14.80 -32.47
CA ARG A 198 -14.78 15.09 -31.17
C ARG A 198 -15.33 14.20 -30.06
N SER A 199 -14.49 13.80 -29.10
CA SER A 199 -14.94 13.07 -27.90
C SER A 199 -16.02 13.88 -27.15
N GLY A 200 -17.12 13.24 -26.76
CA GLY A 200 -18.30 13.87 -26.17
C GLY A 200 -19.33 14.38 -27.17
N GLN A 201 -19.06 14.35 -28.48
CA GLN A 201 -19.98 14.86 -29.49
C GLN A 201 -21.18 13.92 -29.71
N GLU A 202 -22.39 14.49 -29.73
CA GLU A 202 -23.59 13.81 -30.19
C GLU A 202 -23.55 13.65 -31.73
N VAL A 203 -23.84 12.43 -32.19
CA VAL A 203 -23.86 12.04 -33.60
C VAL A 203 -25.01 11.08 -33.86
N TRP A 204 -25.24 10.76 -35.13
CA TRP A 204 -26.17 9.72 -35.57
C TRP A 204 -25.40 8.53 -36.11
N VAL A 205 -25.71 7.32 -35.65
CA VAL A 205 -24.99 6.10 -36.02
C VAL A 205 -25.90 5.04 -36.63
N LYS A 206 -25.39 4.34 -37.63
CA LYS A 206 -26.01 3.12 -38.17
C LYS A 206 -25.08 1.96 -37.88
N GLY A 207 -25.64 0.86 -37.39
CA GLY A 207 -24.88 -0.29 -36.95
C GLY A 207 -25.50 -1.60 -37.40
N ARG A 208 -24.75 -2.69 -37.20
CA ARG A 208 -25.23 -4.07 -37.40
C ARG A 208 -24.87 -4.92 -36.18
N ALA A 209 -25.69 -5.93 -35.92
CA ALA A 209 -25.34 -6.99 -35.00
C ALA A 209 -24.26 -7.88 -35.63
N ILE A 210 -23.12 -8.00 -34.95
CA ILE A 210 -22.08 -8.96 -35.29
C ILE A 210 -22.06 -10.04 -34.21
N THR A 211 -21.77 -11.28 -34.60
CA THR A 211 -21.62 -12.41 -33.67
C THR A 211 -20.16 -12.63 -33.30
N GLU A 212 -19.25 -12.23 -34.18
CA GLU A 212 -17.82 -12.51 -34.07
C GLU A 212 -17.00 -11.46 -34.84
N TYR A 213 -15.85 -11.08 -34.30
CA TYR A 213 -14.84 -10.32 -35.02
C TYR A 213 -13.46 -10.95 -34.88
N ILE A 214 -12.63 -10.81 -35.91
CA ILE A 214 -11.25 -11.31 -35.89
C ILE A 214 -10.34 -10.20 -35.35
N ASN A 215 -9.57 -10.51 -34.31
CA ASN A 215 -8.62 -9.55 -33.74
C ASN A 215 -7.34 -9.44 -34.60
N SER A 216 -6.43 -8.53 -34.24
CA SER A 216 -5.17 -8.31 -34.96
C SER A 216 -4.19 -9.51 -34.96
N ARG A 217 -4.50 -10.58 -34.22
CA ARG A 217 -3.74 -11.84 -34.17
C ARG A 217 -4.46 -12.98 -34.91
N GLY A 218 -5.53 -12.68 -35.67
CA GLY A 218 -6.30 -13.69 -36.40
C GLY A 218 -7.22 -14.53 -35.51
N ILE A 219 -7.36 -14.20 -34.22
CA ILE A 219 -8.17 -14.99 -33.28
C ILE A 219 -9.63 -14.49 -33.35
N PRO A 220 -10.61 -15.37 -33.58
CA PRO A 220 -12.02 -15.02 -33.49
C PRO A 220 -12.40 -14.66 -32.05
N ILE A 221 -13.04 -13.52 -31.86
CA ILE A 221 -13.58 -13.07 -30.58
C ILE A 221 -15.10 -12.95 -30.71
N ARG A 222 -15.83 -13.68 -29.87
CA ARG A 222 -17.29 -13.59 -29.78
C ARG A 222 -17.69 -12.17 -29.37
N ALA A 223 -18.52 -11.53 -30.18
CA ALA A 223 -19.05 -10.21 -29.86
C ALA A 223 -20.12 -10.32 -28.75
N PRO A 224 -20.26 -9.30 -27.87
CA PRO A 224 -21.34 -9.27 -26.89
C PRO A 224 -22.71 -9.47 -27.55
N SER A 225 -23.64 -10.18 -26.95
CA SER A 225 -25.00 -10.33 -27.49
C SER A 225 -25.76 -9.01 -27.46
N GLY A 226 -26.26 -8.54 -28.60
CA GLY A 226 -27.00 -7.28 -28.72
C GLY A 226 -27.42 -7.00 -30.16
N SER A 227 -28.44 -6.15 -30.36
CA SER A 227 -28.92 -5.71 -31.68
C SER A 227 -27.96 -4.73 -32.36
N PHE A 228 -27.06 -4.08 -31.60
CA PHE A 228 -26.27 -2.94 -32.06
C PHE A 228 -24.82 -2.96 -31.54
N ASN A 229 -23.94 -3.79 -32.13
CA ASN A 229 -22.60 -4.05 -31.57
C ASN A 229 -21.44 -3.41 -32.35
N LEU A 230 -21.64 -3.10 -33.64
CA LEU A 230 -20.64 -2.47 -34.48
C LEU A 230 -21.27 -1.32 -35.27
N VAL A 231 -20.70 -0.11 -35.13
CA VAL A 231 -21.09 1.05 -35.94
C VAL A 231 -20.46 0.94 -37.33
N THR A 232 -21.29 0.97 -38.37
CA THR A 232 -20.87 0.88 -39.78
C THR A 232 -20.92 2.23 -40.50
N ALA A 233 -21.70 3.19 -40.01
CA ALA A 233 -21.73 4.56 -40.52
C ALA A 233 -22.04 5.57 -39.41
N VAL A 234 -21.52 6.79 -39.54
CA VAL A 234 -21.74 7.93 -38.65
C VAL A 234 -22.16 9.13 -39.50
N SER A 235 -23.11 9.90 -39.00
CA SER A 235 -23.57 11.17 -39.58
C SER A 235 -23.53 12.25 -38.48
N PRO A 236 -23.06 13.47 -38.77
CA PRO A 236 -23.12 14.58 -37.82
C PRO A 236 -24.55 15.11 -37.64
N THR A 237 -25.46 14.84 -38.60
CA THR A 237 -26.86 15.28 -38.58
C THR A 237 -27.82 14.09 -38.64
N ARG A 238 -29.09 14.34 -38.28
CA ARG A 238 -30.14 13.32 -38.29
C ARG A 238 -30.32 12.72 -39.69
N ALA A 239 -30.27 11.40 -39.78
CA ALA A 239 -30.43 10.65 -41.01
C ALA A 239 -31.41 9.48 -40.82
N ALA A 240 -32.18 9.15 -41.85
CA ALA A 240 -33.16 8.06 -41.80
C ALA A 240 -32.45 6.69 -41.56
N GLY A 241 -32.94 5.93 -40.59
CA GLY A 241 -32.36 4.63 -40.22
C GLY A 241 -31.06 4.72 -39.41
N PHE A 242 -30.73 5.88 -38.84
CA PHE A 242 -29.65 6.06 -37.88
C PHE A 242 -30.25 6.29 -36.48
N SER A 243 -29.51 5.87 -35.45
CA SER A 243 -29.83 6.10 -34.05
C SER A 243 -28.97 7.21 -33.47
N ARG A 244 -29.53 8.05 -32.59
CA ARG A 244 -28.77 9.07 -31.87
C ARG A 244 -27.73 8.39 -30.96
N ALA A 245 -26.52 8.93 -30.87
CA ALA A 245 -25.45 8.41 -30.01
C ALA A 245 -24.46 9.49 -29.58
N ILE A 246 -23.66 9.22 -28.55
CA ILE A 246 -22.51 10.04 -28.15
C ILE A 246 -21.22 9.28 -28.49
N TYR A 247 -20.30 9.94 -29.20
CA TYR A 247 -18.96 9.41 -29.45
C TYR A 247 -18.05 9.72 -28.25
N LYS A 248 -17.30 8.73 -27.77
CA LYS A 248 -16.42 8.89 -26.61
C LYS A 248 -15.11 8.13 -26.76
N ILE A 249 -14.00 8.82 -26.45
CA ILE A 249 -12.68 8.19 -26.32
C ILE A 249 -12.57 7.64 -24.89
N THR A 250 -12.58 6.32 -24.73
CA THR A 250 -12.65 5.63 -23.43
C THR A 250 -11.28 5.18 -22.88
N ALA A 251 -10.24 5.24 -23.71
CA ALA A 251 -8.86 5.11 -23.26
C ALA A 251 -7.89 5.68 -24.30
N GLY A 252 -6.89 6.43 -23.84
CA GLY A 252 -5.69 6.75 -24.61
C GLY A 252 -4.46 6.62 -23.73
N SER A 253 -3.75 5.49 -23.78
CA SER A 253 -2.47 5.37 -23.09
C SER A 253 -1.59 4.23 -23.59
N ILE A 254 -0.29 4.52 -23.71
CA ILE A 254 0.86 3.63 -23.93
C ILE A 254 0.76 2.77 -25.21
N ASN A 255 1.55 3.13 -26.22
CA ASN A 255 1.64 2.52 -27.57
C ASN A 255 0.51 2.87 -28.55
N ASN A 256 -0.02 4.11 -28.57
CA ASN A 256 -1.00 4.59 -29.57
C ASN A 256 -2.35 3.83 -29.66
N LYS A 257 -2.71 3.00 -28.66
CA LYS A 257 -4.02 2.34 -28.63
C LYS A 257 -5.10 3.32 -28.14
N LYS A 258 -5.91 3.85 -29.06
CA LYS A 258 -7.13 4.63 -28.76
C LYS A 258 -8.32 3.68 -28.71
N ARG A 259 -9.04 3.59 -27.58
CA ARG A 259 -10.30 2.83 -27.52
C ARG A 259 -11.47 3.79 -27.62
N ASP A 260 -12.11 3.78 -28.78
CA ASP A 260 -13.27 4.62 -29.05
C ASP A 260 -14.56 3.80 -28.92
N ARG A 261 -15.61 4.41 -28.38
CA ARG A 261 -16.94 3.79 -28.27
C ARG A 261 -18.03 4.79 -28.61
N PHE A 262 -19.17 4.25 -29.05
CA PHE A 262 -20.42 4.99 -29.15
C PHE A 262 -21.39 4.53 -28.06
N PHE A 263 -22.08 5.50 -27.47
CA PHE A 263 -23.15 5.31 -26.50
C PHE A 263 -24.46 5.68 -27.18
N VAL A 264 -25.27 4.69 -27.54
CA VAL A 264 -26.47 4.86 -28.38
C VAL A 264 -27.70 5.00 -27.49
N PHE A 265 -28.53 6.01 -27.75
CA PHE A 265 -29.76 6.23 -26.99
C PHE A 265 -30.80 5.15 -27.31
N LYS A 266 -31.51 4.69 -26.27
CA LYS A 266 -32.63 3.76 -26.38
C LYS A 266 -33.96 4.52 -26.50
N ASN A 267 -34.99 3.90 -27.08
CA ASN A 267 -36.32 4.47 -27.14
C ASN A 267 -37.40 3.37 -27.05
N PRO A 268 -38.17 3.27 -25.95
CA PRO A 268 -37.96 3.99 -24.69
C PRO A 268 -36.69 3.51 -23.99
N ALA A 269 -36.02 4.40 -23.25
CA ALA A 269 -34.84 4.04 -22.47
C ALA A 269 -35.24 3.65 -21.03
N PRO A 270 -34.79 2.48 -20.52
CA PRO A 270 -34.91 2.17 -19.11
C PRO A 270 -34.19 3.22 -18.26
N THR A 271 -34.79 3.60 -17.13
CA THR A 271 -34.24 4.55 -16.16
C THR A 271 -33.87 3.85 -14.86
N TYR A 272 -32.82 4.32 -14.20
CA TYR A 272 -32.35 3.80 -12.92
C TYR A 272 -32.07 4.94 -11.95
N THR A 273 -32.25 4.69 -10.65
CA THR A 273 -31.97 5.68 -9.60
C THR A 273 -30.61 5.44 -8.94
N PHE A 274 -29.96 6.48 -8.43
CA PHE A 274 -28.70 6.34 -7.68
C PHE A 274 -28.58 7.40 -6.58
N GLY A 275 -27.91 7.05 -5.48
CA GLY A 275 -27.76 7.92 -4.31
C GLY A 275 -26.44 8.69 -4.27
N ASN A 276 -26.27 9.54 -3.25
CA ASN A 276 -25.06 10.34 -3.03
C ASN A 276 -23.78 9.51 -2.85
N ALA A 277 -23.87 8.30 -2.25
CA ALA A 277 -22.72 7.43 -2.06
C ALA A 277 -22.03 7.06 -3.39
N GLU A 278 -22.80 6.87 -4.46
CA GLU A 278 -22.28 6.58 -5.80
C GLU A 278 -21.58 7.79 -6.43
N VAL A 279 -22.09 9.00 -6.17
CA VAL A 279 -21.46 10.27 -6.58
C VAL A 279 -20.10 10.43 -5.89
N GLU A 280 -20.05 10.19 -4.58
CA GLU A 280 -18.82 10.26 -3.79
C GLU A 280 -17.77 9.26 -4.26
N ASP A 281 -18.17 8.00 -4.50
CA ASP A 281 -17.27 6.96 -4.97
C ASP A 281 -16.71 7.27 -6.36
N TYR A 282 -17.56 7.71 -7.30
CA TYR A 282 -17.12 8.15 -8.63
C TYR A 282 -16.07 9.27 -8.54
N ASN A 283 -16.36 10.30 -7.73
CA ASN A 283 -15.51 11.47 -7.60
C ASN A 283 -14.19 11.16 -6.89
N LYS A 284 -14.20 10.29 -5.87
CA LYS A 284 -12.98 9.80 -5.22
C LYS A 284 -12.08 9.04 -6.20
N VAL A 285 -12.64 8.17 -7.04
CA VAL A 285 -11.89 7.47 -8.09
C VAL A 285 -11.29 8.46 -9.10
N LEU A 286 -12.05 9.46 -9.54
CA LEU A 286 -11.55 10.50 -10.45
C LEU A 286 -10.37 11.26 -9.83
N ALA A 287 -10.49 11.72 -8.59
CA ALA A 287 -9.43 12.45 -7.90
C ALA A 287 -8.13 11.63 -7.83
N GLY A 288 -8.22 10.34 -7.46
CA GLY A 288 -7.08 9.43 -7.44
C GLY A 288 -6.44 9.23 -8.83
N GLN A 289 -7.24 9.12 -9.88
CA GLN A 289 -6.74 8.99 -11.25
C GLN A 289 -6.04 10.27 -11.74
N LEU A 290 -6.54 11.45 -11.39
CA LEU A 290 -5.91 12.74 -11.71
C LEU A 290 -4.58 12.89 -10.96
N GLU A 291 -4.49 12.44 -9.72
CA GLU A 291 -3.25 12.42 -8.95
C GLU A 291 -2.22 11.43 -9.53
N GLU A 292 -2.65 10.22 -9.91
CA GLU A 292 -1.80 9.24 -10.62
C GLU A 292 -1.26 9.83 -11.93
N LYS A 293 -2.08 10.57 -12.69
CA LYS A 293 -1.69 11.25 -13.94
C LYS A 293 -0.59 12.28 -13.67
N LYS A 294 -0.73 13.10 -12.63
CA LYS A 294 0.29 14.08 -12.21
C LYS A 294 1.62 13.40 -11.82
N LYS A 295 1.55 12.28 -11.09
CA LYS A 295 2.74 11.56 -10.56
C LYS A 295 3.50 10.73 -11.60
N ARG A 296 2.79 10.01 -12.48
CA ARG A 296 3.36 8.99 -13.37
C ARG A 296 3.37 9.40 -14.84
N GLY A 297 2.47 10.30 -15.28
CA GLY A 297 2.26 10.58 -16.69
C GLY A 297 1.81 9.35 -17.50
N GLY A 298 1.78 9.48 -18.83
CA GLY A 298 1.65 8.33 -19.75
C GLY A 298 0.22 7.86 -20.10
N PHE A 299 -0.82 8.41 -19.47
CA PHE A 299 -2.22 8.16 -19.86
C PHE A 299 -3.03 9.47 -19.94
N VAL A 300 -3.97 9.51 -20.89
CA VAL A 300 -4.84 10.66 -21.15
C VAL A 300 -6.17 10.42 -20.46
N ILE A 301 -6.50 11.31 -19.52
CA ILE A 301 -7.86 11.52 -19.02
C ILE A 301 -8.42 12.71 -19.80
N THR A 302 -9.55 12.52 -20.50
CA THR A 302 -10.19 13.58 -21.31
C THR A 302 -11.27 14.34 -20.56
N GLU A 303 -11.84 13.75 -19.51
CA GLU A 303 -12.74 14.42 -18.57
C GLU A 303 -12.13 14.47 -17.17
N ASP A 304 -11.90 15.66 -16.64
CA ASP A 304 -11.37 15.89 -15.30
C ASP A 304 -12.41 16.49 -14.33
N GLN A 305 -13.66 16.57 -14.78
CA GLN A 305 -14.77 17.14 -14.02
C GLN A 305 -15.46 16.07 -13.15
N PRO A 306 -15.93 16.43 -11.94
CA PRO A 306 -16.79 15.59 -11.12
C PRO A 306 -18.04 15.10 -11.86
N LEU A 307 -18.68 14.06 -11.32
CA LEU A 307 -19.93 13.53 -11.85
C LEU A 307 -21.00 14.64 -11.91
N ALA A 308 -21.57 14.83 -13.10
CA ALA A 308 -22.58 15.85 -13.37
C ALA A 308 -23.60 15.34 -14.39
N VAL A 309 -24.69 16.07 -14.55
CA VAL A 309 -25.69 15.81 -15.59
C VAL A 309 -25.02 15.78 -16.96
N GLY A 310 -25.36 14.77 -17.76
CA GLY A 310 -24.77 14.52 -19.07
C GLY A 310 -23.54 13.62 -19.06
N ALA A 311 -22.96 13.32 -17.90
CA ALA A 311 -21.83 12.41 -17.81
C ALA A 311 -22.20 10.99 -18.26
N LEU A 312 -21.29 10.34 -18.97
CA LEU A 312 -21.41 8.94 -19.36
C LEU A 312 -20.77 8.04 -18.30
N VAL A 313 -21.51 7.02 -17.87
CA VAL A 313 -21.10 6.11 -16.80
C VAL A 313 -21.31 4.65 -17.19
N TYR A 314 -20.54 3.77 -16.55
CA TYR A 314 -20.89 2.35 -16.43
C TYR A 314 -21.41 2.08 -15.01
N PHE A 315 -22.39 1.19 -14.90
CA PHE A 315 -23.02 0.84 -13.62
C PHE A 315 -23.53 -0.60 -13.64
N LEU A 316 -23.72 -1.18 -12.46
CA LEU A 316 -24.48 -2.42 -12.25
C LEU A 316 -25.90 -2.09 -11.84
N VAL A 317 -26.81 -3.03 -12.07
CA VAL A 317 -28.23 -2.88 -11.69
C VAL A 317 -28.55 -3.83 -10.55
N GLU A 318 -29.08 -3.28 -9.46
CA GLU A 318 -29.66 -4.00 -8.34
C GLU A 318 -31.10 -3.50 -8.15
N GLY A 319 -32.08 -4.29 -8.62
CA GLY A 319 -33.47 -3.84 -8.70
C GLY A 319 -33.63 -2.66 -9.66
N HIS A 320 -34.11 -1.51 -9.16
CA HIS A 320 -34.21 -0.25 -9.90
C HIS A 320 -33.03 0.70 -9.63
N CYS A 321 -32.07 0.28 -8.80
CA CYS A 321 -30.93 1.10 -8.42
C CYS A 321 -29.73 0.83 -9.33
N ALA A 322 -29.07 1.90 -9.76
CA ALA A 322 -27.75 1.87 -10.36
C ALA A 322 -26.69 1.96 -9.25
N VAL A 323 -25.84 0.95 -9.19
CA VAL A 323 -24.76 0.83 -8.19
C VAL A 323 -23.40 0.67 -8.85
N ARG A 324 -22.34 0.95 -8.09
CA ARG A 324 -20.94 0.90 -8.53
C ARG A 324 -20.69 1.74 -9.78
N LEU A 325 -21.17 2.98 -9.75
CA LEU A 325 -20.97 3.95 -10.82
C LEU A 325 -19.47 4.10 -11.09
N SER A 326 -19.10 3.96 -12.34
CA SER A 326 -17.72 4.10 -12.79
C SER A 326 -17.63 4.89 -14.07
N ARG A 327 -16.48 5.51 -14.25
CA ARG A 327 -16.15 6.26 -15.46
C ARG A 327 -16.15 5.34 -16.67
N VAL A 328 -16.63 5.84 -17.81
CA VAL A 328 -16.43 5.14 -19.09
C VAL A 328 -14.96 5.14 -19.52
N GLU A 329 -14.19 6.11 -19.05
CA GLU A 329 -12.73 6.20 -19.17
C GLU A 329 -12.02 5.48 -18.03
N ILE A 330 -11.22 4.46 -18.36
CA ILE A 330 -10.43 3.69 -17.37
C ILE A 330 -11.32 3.27 -16.17
N PRO A 331 -12.38 2.46 -16.40
CA PRO A 331 -13.35 2.14 -15.36
C PRO A 331 -12.67 1.48 -14.16
N ARG A 332 -12.89 2.08 -12.98
CA ARG A 332 -12.56 1.51 -11.68
C ARG A 332 -13.74 1.73 -10.75
N THR A 333 -13.91 0.82 -9.80
CA THR A 333 -14.97 0.83 -8.78
C THR A 333 -14.33 0.67 -7.42
N ARG A 334 -14.95 1.20 -6.36
CA ARG A 334 -14.46 1.03 -4.99
C ARG A 334 -15.02 -0.24 -4.36
N TYR A 335 -14.23 -0.91 -3.53
CA TYR A 335 -14.75 -1.97 -2.64
C TYR A 335 -15.75 -1.37 -1.67
N ASN A 336 -16.77 -2.10 -1.24
CA ASN A 336 -17.75 -1.64 -0.25
C ASN A 336 -17.11 -1.45 1.14
N LYS A 337 -16.23 -2.37 1.55
CA LYS A 337 -15.54 -2.29 2.84
C LYS A 337 -14.24 -1.52 2.76
N SER A 338 -14.00 -0.68 3.76
CA SER A 338 -12.75 0.02 4.00
C SER A 338 -11.76 -0.90 4.72
N ARG A 339 -10.47 -0.54 4.75
CA ARG A 339 -9.50 -1.26 5.59
C ARG A 339 -9.80 -1.06 7.07
N ALA A 340 -10.37 0.09 7.45
CA ALA A 340 -10.76 0.35 8.83
C ALA A 340 -11.95 -0.52 9.24
N ASP A 341 -12.87 -0.82 8.32
CA ASP A 341 -14.04 -1.69 8.60
C ASP A 341 -13.60 -3.15 8.88
N LEU A 342 -12.42 -3.54 8.41
CA LEU A 342 -11.82 -4.87 8.64
C LEU A 342 -10.87 -4.91 9.85
N LEU A 343 -10.63 -3.77 10.50
CA LEU A 343 -9.81 -3.70 11.70
C LEU A 343 -10.71 -3.93 12.93
N PRO A 344 -10.41 -4.89 13.81
CA PRO A 344 -11.23 -5.08 15.00
C PRO A 344 -11.22 -3.84 15.90
N GLN A 345 -12.38 -3.48 16.47
CA GLN A 345 -12.60 -2.21 17.19
C GLN A 345 -11.52 -1.87 18.23
N MET A 346 -11.03 -2.86 18.97
CA MET A 346 -10.00 -2.70 20.01
C MET A 346 -8.63 -2.21 19.47
N PHE A 347 -8.37 -2.38 18.17
CA PHE A 347 -7.13 -1.95 17.52
C PHE A 347 -7.26 -0.59 16.82
N HIS A 348 -8.46 0.02 16.81
CA HIS A 348 -8.61 1.39 16.36
C HIS A 348 -7.84 2.34 17.29
N LYS A 349 -7.35 3.43 16.70
CA LYS A 349 -6.60 4.46 17.40
C LYS A 349 -7.37 4.93 18.64
N CYS A 350 -6.70 4.96 19.79
CA CYS A 350 -7.31 5.41 21.04
C CYS A 350 -7.87 6.83 20.90
N THR A 351 -9.06 7.06 21.44
CA THR A 351 -9.75 8.35 21.46
C THR A 351 -9.97 8.89 22.87
N ASP A 352 -10.04 8.00 23.87
CA ASP A 352 -10.29 8.34 25.27
C ASP A 352 -8.98 8.35 26.09
N PRO A 353 -8.59 9.48 26.70
CA PRO A 353 -7.40 9.57 27.56
C PRO A 353 -7.46 8.68 28.81
N ASN A 354 -8.65 8.25 29.24
CA ASN A 354 -8.84 7.37 30.38
C ASN A 354 -8.81 5.88 30.02
N ASN A 355 -8.73 5.54 28.73
CA ASN A 355 -8.73 4.15 28.26
C ASN A 355 -7.70 3.99 27.13
N LEU A 356 -6.44 4.25 27.45
CA LEU A 356 -5.34 4.17 26.50
C LEU A 356 -4.71 2.78 26.49
N CYS A 357 -4.37 2.28 25.31
CA CYS A 357 -3.50 1.12 25.18
C CYS A 357 -2.07 1.42 25.67
N ALA A 358 -1.29 0.39 25.99
CA ALA A 358 0.09 0.50 26.49
C ALA A 358 0.97 1.45 25.66
N ALA A 359 0.92 1.35 24.32
CA ALA A 359 1.71 2.20 23.44
C ALA A 359 1.32 3.68 23.52
N CYS A 360 0.02 3.99 23.60
CA CYS A 360 -0.47 5.35 23.75
C CYS A 360 -0.17 5.92 25.14
N GLN A 361 -0.20 5.10 26.20
CA GLN A 361 0.18 5.51 27.55
C GLN A 361 1.66 5.93 27.66
N LEU A 362 2.55 5.28 26.90
CA LEU A 362 3.99 5.55 26.94
C LEU A 362 4.40 6.65 25.95
N PHE A 363 3.93 6.60 24.71
CA PHE A 363 4.37 7.51 23.66
C PHE A 363 3.45 8.71 23.42
N GLY A 364 2.28 8.72 24.05
CA GLY A 364 1.23 9.72 23.86
C GLY A 364 0.26 9.34 22.75
N PHE A 365 -0.86 10.07 22.71
CA PHE A 365 -1.85 10.00 21.63
C PHE A 365 -2.44 11.39 21.36
N VAL A 366 -2.99 11.54 20.16
CA VAL A 366 -3.76 12.71 19.72
C VAL A 366 -5.00 12.21 19.00
N ALA A 367 -6.17 12.62 19.46
CA ALA A 367 -7.46 12.46 18.80
C ALA A 367 -8.05 13.86 18.52
N ASP A 368 -9.24 13.91 17.92
CA ASP A 368 -9.83 15.17 17.44
C ASP A 368 -10.09 16.17 18.58
N VAL A 369 -10.50 15.66 19.75
CA VAL A 369 -10.87 16.48 20.92
C VAL A 369 -9.90 16.30 22.10
N HIS A 370 -9.25 15.13 22.18
CA HIS A 370 -8.41 14.77 23.32
C HIS A 370 -6.99 14.49 22.90
N SER A 371 -6.05 14.74 23.80
CA SER A 371 -4.67 14.31 23.65
C SER A 371 -4.07 13.96 25.00
N ALA A 372 -3.06 13.08 25.00
CA ALA A 372 -2.23 12.86 26.17
C ALA A 372 -0.76 12.88 25.78
N ARG A 373 0.04 13.58 26.59
CA ARG A 373 1.48 13.71 26.38
C ARG A 373 2.18 12.39 26.71
N GLY A 374 3.07 11.97 25.83
CA GLY A 374 3.94 10.83 26.08
C GLY A 374 4.78 10.98 27.36
N ARG A 375 5.11 9.83 27.94
CA ARG A 375 5.97 9.69 29.11
C ARG A 375 7.37 9.21 28.75
N VAL A 376 7.60 8.83 27.50
CA VAL A 376 8.89 8.41 26.96
C VAL A 376 9.36 9.36 25.85
N SER A 377 10.63 9.76 25.93
CA SER A 377 11.33 10.55 24.92
C SER A 377 12.61 9.83 24.50
N VAL A 378 12.94 9.90 23.21
CA VAL A 378 14.12 9.26 22.63
C VAL A 378 14.94 10.36 21.99
N SER A 379 16.20 10.48 22.40
CA SER A 379 17.16 11.41 21.78
C SER A 379 17.64 10.89 20.43
N ASP A 380 18.23 11.77 19.63
CA ASP A 380 18.96 11.34 18.45
C ASP A 380 20.18 10.49 18.87
N ALA A 381 20.54 9.53 18.02
CA ALA A 381 21.69 8.67 18.25
C ALA A 381 22.93 9.29 17.63
N GLU A 382 23.92 9.58 18.48
CA GLU A 382 25.21 10.11 18.07
C GLU A 382 26.14 8.95 17.69
N TRP A 383 26.83 9.07 16.56
CA TRP A 383 27.83 8.08 16.17
C TRP A 383 29.02 8.10 17.12
N LEU A 384 29.34 6.94 17.69
CA LEU A 384 30.49 6.74 18.58
C LEU A 384 31.72 6.25 17.81
N SER A 385 31.55 5.18 17.03
CA SER A 385 32.64 4.49 16.36
C SER A 385 32.13 3.59 15.23
N GLY A 386 33.04 3.19 14.33
CA GLY A 386 32.76 2.23 13.28
C GLY A 386 33.30 2.64 11.91
N PRO A 387 32.95 1.91 10.85
CA PRO A 387 33.49 2.14 9.52
C PRO A 387 32.78 3.25 8.71
N GLY A 388 31.74 3.88 9.25
CA GLY A 388 31.01 4.98 8.62
C GLY A 388 30.11 4.55 7.44
N GLU A 389 30.04 5.40 6.42
CA GLU A 389 29.26 5.19 5.20
C GLU A 389 30.01 4.31 4.17
N LEU A 390 29.27 3.71 3.23
CA LEU A 390 29.85 3.11 2.04
C LEU A 390 30.52 4.15 1.15
N ASP A 391 31.65 3.81 0.55
CA ASP A 391 32.46 4.75 -0.24
C ASP A 391 31.72 5.19 -1.52
N GLN A 392 31.01 4.25 -2.13
CA GLN A 392 30.19 4.45 -3.31
C GLN A 392 28.69 4.37 -3.01
N PHE A 393 27.92 5.07 -3.84
CA PHE A 393 26.47 4.94 -3.87
C PHE A 393 26.04 3.49 -4.17
N PHE A 394 24.94 3.04 -3.55
CA PHE A 394 24.40 1.70 -3.72
C PHE A 394 22.98 1.74 -4.33
N PRO A 395 22.84 1.64 -5.67
CA PRO A 395 21.54 1.62 -6.31
C PRO A 395 20.80 0.36 -5.92
N LEU A 396 19.85 0.47 -4.99
CA LEU A 396 18.99 -0.67 -4.64
C LEU A 396 18.02 -0.94 -5.78
N LYS A 397 17.86 -2.22 -6.12
CA LYS A 397 16.80 -2.71 -6.99
C LYS A 397 15.46 -2.30 -6.38
N VAL A 398 14.53 -1.84 -7.20
CA VAL A 398 13.14 -1.72 -6.76
C VAL A 398 12.61 -3.11 -6.55
N LEU A 399 12.51 -3.47 -5.30
CA LEU A 399 11.60 -4.52 -4.92
C LEU A 399 10.21 -3.88 -4.94
N GLY A 400 9.38 -4.29 -5.89
CA GLY A 400 7.97 -3.91 -5.85
C GLY A 400 7.39 -4.36 -4.51
N GLU A 401 6.66 -3.49 -3.83
CA GLU A 401 5.90 -3.89 -2.65
C GLU A 401 4.51 -4.36 -3.12
N PRO A 402 3.95 -5.47 -2.57
CA PRO A 402 2.56 -5.79 -2.79
C PRO A 402 1.72 -4.58 -2.38
N HIS A 403 0.99 -4.02 -3.33
CA HIS A 403 0.07 -2.94 -3.03
C HIS A 403 -1.06 -3.46 -2.12
N PRO A 404 -1.75 -2.59 -1.37
CA PRO A 404 -2.92 -3.00 -0.58
C PRO A 404 -3.97 -3.76 -1.40
N THR A 405 -4.05 -3.53 -2.72
CA THR A 405 -4.90 -4.29 -3.65
C THR A 405 -4.50 -5.77 -3.82
N SER A 406 -3.31 -6.18 -3.37
CA SER A 406 -2.86 -7.57 -3.29
C SER A 406 -3.42 -8.24 -2.04
N TYR A 407 -4.76 -8.32 -1.97
CA TYR A 407 -5.50 -8.82 -0.80
C TYR A 407 -5.04 -10.22 -0.34
N ASN A 408 -4.48 -11.06 -1.22
CA ASN A 408 -3.98 -12.39 -0.90
C ASN A 408 -2.83 -12.39 0.14
N PHE A 409 -2.11 -11.28 0.29
CA PHE A 409 -1.08 -11.11 1.32
C PHE A 409 -1.58 -10.48 2.61
N TYR A 410 -2.65 -9.70 2.55
CA TYR A 410 -3.07 -8.84 3.68
C TYR A 410 -4.33 -9.34 4.37
N LEU A 411 -5.15 -10.08 3.64
CA LEU A 411 -6.42 -10.63 4.09
C LEU A 411 -6.29 -12.13 4.36
N ILE A 412 -7.09 -12.59 5.32
CA ILE A 412 -7.30 -14.00 5.63
C ILE A 412 -8.81 -14.25 5.74
N ASP A 413 -9.26 -15.37 5.19
CA ASP A 413 -10.56 -15.93 5.53
C ASP A 413 -10.37 -16.78 6.80
N PRO A 414 -10.98 -16.42 7.94
CA PRO A 414 -10.78 -17.13 9.20
C PRO A 414 -11.37 -18.56 9.16
N THR A 415 -12.33 -18.81 8.27
CA THR A 415 -12.99 -20.12 8.12
C THR A 415 -12.27 -21.03 7.13
N ASN A 416 -11.62 -20.45 6.13
CA ASN A 416 -10.83 -21.19 5.13
C ASN A 416 -9.58 -20.40 4.72
N PRO A 417 -8.45 -20.53 5.45
CA PRO A 417 -7.24 -19.74 5.21
C PRO A 417 -6.61 -19.87 3.81
N GLU A 418 -6.92 -20.95 3.08
CA GLU A 418 -6.44 -21.17 1.72
C GLU A 418 -7.27 -20.39 0.68
N GLN A 419 -8.53 -20.09 0.98
CA GLN A 419 -9.40 -19.32 0.10
C GLN A 419 -9.03 -17.83 0.17
N VAL A 420 -8.53 -17.30 -0.94
CA VAL A 420 -8.32 -15.86 -1.08
C VAL A 420 -9.65 -15.16 -1.32
N ARG A 421 -9.94 -14.13 -0.52
CA ARG A 421 -11.08 -13.23 -0.72
C ARG A 421 -10.61 -11.80 -0.95
N ASN A 422 -11.41 -11.04 -1.69
CA ASN A 422 -11.22 -9.59 -1.79
C ASN A 422 -11.78 -8.88 -0.54
N TYR A 423 -11.68 -7.54 -0.52
CA TYR A 423 -12.17 -6.72 0.60
C TYR A 423 -13.68 -6.82 0.86
N ASP A 424 -14.47 -7.18 -0.15
CA ASP A 424 -15.92 -7.36 -0.02
C ASP A 424 -16.29 -8.78 0.47
N GLY A 425 -15.32 -9.67 0.65
CA GLY A 425 -15.55 -11.06 1.06
C GLY A 425 -15.86 -12.02 -0.10
N HIS A 426 -15.74 -11.58 -1.35
CA HIS A 426 -15.96 -12.44 -2.51
C HIS A 426 -14.72 -13.30 -2.77
N PRO A 427 -14.88 -14.63 -2.96
CA PRO A 427 -13.77 -15.52 -3.20
C PRO A 427 -13.20 -15.29 -4.60
N VAL A 428 -11.87 -15.30 -4.67
CA VAL A 428 -11.13 -15.34 -5.91
C VAL A 428 -11.08 -16.77 -6.38
N THR A 429 -11.36 -17.00 -7.66
CA THR A 429 -11.56 -18.34 -8.21
C THR A 429 -10.45 -18.77 -9.16
N ASP A 430 -9.60 -17.83 -9.61
CA ASP A 430 -8.47 -18.16 -10.47
C ASP A 430 -7.29 -17.19 -10.34
N THR A 431 -6.20 -17.54 -11.01
CA THR A 431 -4.96 -16.77 -11.06
C THR A 431 -5.10 -15.42 -11.77
N ARG A 432 -6.14 -15.24 -12.60
CA ARG A 432 -6.43 -13.96 -13.29
C ARG A 432 -7.17 -12.98 -12.38
N GLY A 433 -7.56 -13.41 -11.18
CA GLY A 433 -8.32 -12.60 -10.23
C GLY A 433 -9.81 -12.54 -10.54
N ARG A 434 -10.37 -13.60 -11.16
CA ARG A 434 -11.83 -13.74 -11.25
C ARG A 434 -12.41 -13.89 -9.84
N ILE A 435 -13.58 -13.30 -9.62
CA ILE A 435 -14.29 -13.33 -8.35
C ILE A 435 -15.68 -13.94 -8.54
N ASN A 436 -16.14 -14.72 -7.57
CA ASN A 436 -17.53 -15.16 -7.51
C ASN A 436 -18.34 -14.21 -6.62
N GLU A 437 -19.09 -13.29 -7.24
CA GLU A 437 -19.89 -12.29 -6.51
C GLU A 437 -21.15 -12.86 -5.82
N GLN A 438 -21.53 -14.11 -6.12
CA GLN A 438 -22.69 -14.77 -5.51
C GLN A 438 -22.40 -15.32 -4.12
N VAL A 439 -21.11 -15.44 -3.78
CA VAL A 439 -20.65 -15.96 -2.49
C VAL A 439 -19.95 -14.83 -1.75
N THR A 440 -20.36 -14.62 -0.52
CA THR A 440 -19.74 -13.65 0.39
C THR A 440 -19.36 -14.40 1.66
N GLY A 441 -18.16 -14.17 2.16
CA GLY A 441 -17.67 -14.73 3.40
C GLY A 441 -16.98 -13.68 4.26
N GLU A 442 -16.60 -14.07 5.47
CA GLU A 442 -15.84 -13.22 6.35
C GLU A 442 -14.42 -13.00 5.80
N VAL A 443 -13.86 -11.83 6.10
CA VAL A 443 -12.50 -11.48 5.74
C VAL A 443 -11.91 -10.60 6.82
N GLN A 444 -10.68 -10.91 7.23
CA GLN A 444 -9.98 -10.20 8.30
C GLN A 444 -8.59 -9.78 7.84
N LEU A 445 -8.06 -8.72 8.45
CA LEU A 445 -6.66 -8.35 8.29
C LEU A 445 -5.77 -9.36 9.03
N ARG A 446 -4.58 -9.66 8.49
CA ARG A 446 -3.65 -10.63 9.10
C ARG A 446 -2.91 -10.13 10.34
N GLY A 447 -2.89 -8.82 10.57
CA GLY A 447 -2.23 -8.20 11.72
C GLY A 447 -1.10 -7.26 11.36
N ARG A 448 -0.03 -7.24 12.17
CA ARG A 448 1.07 -6.26 12.07
C ARG A 448 2.20 -6.76 11.20
N LYS A 449 2.40 -6.12 10.05
CA LYS A 449 3.48 -6.43 9.12
C LYS A 449 4.87 -6.12 9.74
N LEU A 450 5.71 -7.13 9.89
CA LEU A 450 7.10 -7.02 10.32
C LEU A 450 8.04 -7.77 9.36
N TYR A 451 9.22 -7.21 9.12
CA TYR A 451 10.21 -7.74 8.20
C TYR A 451 11.17 -8.68 8.92
N PHE A 452 11.51 -9.80 8.28
CA PHE A 452 12.54 -10.71 8.76
C PHE A 452 13.93 -10.08 8.68
N HIS A 453 14.85 -10.63 9.45
CA HIS A 453 16.28 -10.40 9.30
C HIS A 453 16.83 -11.27 8.17
N HIS A 454 17.77 -10.72 7.40
CA HIS A 454 18.38 -11.45 6.28
C HIS A 454 19.84 -11.76 6.63
N PRO A 455 20.30 -12.99 6.35
CA PRO A 455 21.67 -13.43 6.63
C PRO A 455 22.61 -13.11 5.47
N ARG A 456 22.07 -12.73 4.29
CA ARG A 456 22.85 -12.48 3.08
C ARG A 456 23.76 -11.28 3.31
N LYS A 457 25.07 -11.49 3.21
CA LYS A 457 26.07 -10.41 3.25
C LYS A 457 26.39 -9.87 1.85
N ASP A 458 26.08 -10.65 0.80
CA ASP A 458 26.23 -10.22 -0.58
C ASP A 458 24.99 -9.46 -1.05
N TRP A 459 25.09 -8.13 -0.97
CA TRP A 459 24.04 -7.24 -1.41
C TRP A 459 24.12 -6.94 -2.91
N ALA A 460 25.19 -7.34 -3.62
CA ALA A 460 25.42 -6.98 -5.02
C ALA A 460 24.29 -7.48 -5.93
N ALA A 461 23.63 -8.60 -5.59
CA ALA A 461 22.43 -9.10 -6.27
C ALA A 461 21.23 -8.13 -6.23
N TYR A 462 21.19 -7.23 -5.24
CA TYR A 462 20.19 -6.17 -5.11
C TYR A 462 20.67 -4.85 -5.69
N ARG A 463 21.85 -4.81 -6.34
CA ARG A 463 22.28 -3.65 -7.09
C ARG A 463 21.42 -3.55 -8.36
N CYS A 464 20.89 -2.37 -8.64
CA CYS A 464 20.23 -2.11 -9.91
C CYS A 464 21.27 -2.23 -11.04
N PRO A 465 21.08 -3.13 -12.02
CA PRO A 465 22.02 -3.30 -13.13
C PRO A 465 22.01 -2.13 -14.12
N ASP A 466 20.93 -1.34 -14.17
CA ASP A 466 20.80 -0.16 -15.01
C ASP A 466 20.46 1.09 -14.16
N PRO A 467 21.47 1.88 -13.75
CA PRO A 467 21.26 3.12 -13.00
C PRO A 467 20.38 4.15 -13.73
N GLN A 468 20.27 4.10 -15.06
CA GLN A 468 19.47 5.06 -15.84
C GLN A 468 17.97 4.78 -15.76
N GLN A 469 17.55 3.53 -15.47
CA GLN A 469 16.13 3.20 -15.23
C GLN A 469 15.56 3.88 -13.97
N PHE A 470 16.42 4.41 -13.10
CA PHE A 470 16.04 4.95 -11.79
C PHE A 470 16.43 6.42 -11.60
N ARG A 471 15.82 7.34 -12.36
CA ARG A 471 15.95 8.80 -12.14
C ARG A 471 15.13 9.33 -10.95
N LYS A 472 14.92 8.57 -9.85
CA LYS A 472 14.14 9.07 -8.69
C LYS A 472 14.81 8.79 -7.32
N VAL A 473 15.24 9.88 -6.66
CA VAL A 473 15.44 10.11 -5.20
C VAL A 473 16.43 9.26 -4.43
N ILE A 474 16.27 7.94 -4.43
CA ILE A 474 17.02 7.05 -3.52
C ILE A 474 18.46 6.84 -4.04
N ASN A 475 18.75 7.36 -5.23
CA ASN A 475 19.98 7.10 -5.96
C ASN A 475 21.23 7.88 -5.50
N GLU A 476 21.14 8.65 -4.41
CA GLU A 476 22.24 9.50 -3.93
C GLU A 476 22.65 9.21 -2.47
N VAL A 477 21.87 8.40 -1.75
CA VAL A 477 22.15 8.12 -0.33
C VAL A 477 23.12 6.96 -0.18
N LYS A 478 24.24 7.19 0.51
CA LYS A 478 25.22 6.15 0.84
C LYS A 478 24.75 5.36 2.06
N PRO A 479 24.49 4.04 1.96
CA PRO A 479 24.17 3.26 3.15
C PRO A 479 25.34 3.27 4.15
N LEU A 480 25.02 3.15 5.44
CA LEU A 480 25.99 2.89 6.49
C LEU A 480 26.55 1.47 6.31
N LYS A 481 27.87 1.31 6.45
CA LYS A 481 28.54 0.01 6.55
C LYS A 481 28.04 -0.72 7.82
N SER A 482 28.14 -2.04 7.87
CA SER A 482 27.93 -2.80 9.12
C SER A 482 28.92 -2.39 10.20
N ASN A 483 28.57 -2.64 11.46
CA ASN A 483 29.38 -2.42 12.67
C ASN A 483 29.67 -0.95 12.99
N ASN A 484 28.72 -0.05 12.72
CA ASN A 484 28.72 1.26 13.34
C ASN A 484 27.98 1.21 14.69
N THR A 485 28.55 1.87 15.68
CA THR A 485 27.99 1.99 17.03
C THR A 485 27.51 3.41 17.26
N PHE A 486 26.30 3.56 17.77
CA PHE A 486 25.66 4.82 18.10
C PHE A 486 25.24 4.84 19.57
N LYS A 487 25.33 6.01 20.21
CA LYS A 487 24.86 6.24 21.57
C LYS A 487 23.61 7.09 21.55
N PHE A 488 22.61 6.68 22.30
CA PHE A 488 21.41 7.46 22.51
C PHE A 488 20.87 7.27 23.92
N ARG A 489 20.00 8.18 24.32
CA ARG A 489 19.31 8.18 25.61
C ARG A 489 17.81 8.08 25.43
N VAL A 490 17.18 7.30 26.30
CA VAL A 490 15.73 7.26 26.48
C VAL A 490 15.41 7.84 27.85
N ASN A 491 14.71 8.97 27.88
CA ASN A 491 14.23 9.53 29.14
C ASN A 491 12.77 9.16 29.33
N PHE A 492 12.42 8.74 30.53
CA PHE A 492 11.06 8.41 30.91
C PHE A 492 10.66 9.08 32.22
N ARG A 493 9.34 9.22 32.42
CA ARG A 493 8.79 9.84 33.62
C ARG A 493 7.57 9.08 34.11
N ASN A 494 7.47 8.94 35.43
CA ASN A 494 6.30 8.44 36.13
C ASN A 494 5.80 7.09 35.58
N LEU A 495 6.73 6.15 35.34
CA LEU A 495 6.42 4.79 34.92
C LEU A 495 6.27 3.89 36.15
N SER A 496 5.38 2.90 36.10
CA SER A 496 5.40 1.81 37.08
C SER A 496 6.55 0.87 36.75
N GLU A 497 6.91 0.00 37.70
CA GLU A 497 7.90 -1.05 37.47
C GLU A 497 7.54 -1.94 36.27
N ILE A 498 6.25 -2.30 36.13
CA ILE A 498 5.73 -3.08 35.00
C ILE A 498 5.90 -2.34 33.67
N GLU A 499 5.62 -1.03 33.63
CA GLU A 499 5.81 -0.22 32.41
C GLU A 499 7.28 -0.02 32.06
N LEU A 500 8.15 0.14 33.07
CA LEU A 500 9.59 0.20 32.90
C LEU A 500 10.11 -1.14 32.34
N GLY A 501 9.62 -2.27 32.88
CA GLY A 501 9.91 -3.61 32.38
C GLY A 501 9.53 -3.80 30.91
N LEU A 502 8.33 -3.37 30.52
CA LEU A 502 7.91 -3.37 29.11
C LEU A 502 8.85 -2.54 28.23
N LEU A 503 9.19 -1.32 28.68
CA LEU A 503 10.07 -0.42 27.94
C LEU A 503 11.47 -1.03 27.76
N LEU A 504 12.03 -1.60 28.84
CA LEU A 504 13.35 -2.25 28.84
C LEU A 504 13.36 -3.48 27.92
N TYR A 505 12.34 -4.35 28.02
CA TYR A 505 12.19 -5.51 27.14
C TYR A 505 12.17 -5.09 25.66
N CYS A 506 11.34 -4.09 25.31
CA CYS A 506 11.22 -3.64 23.93
C CYS A 506 12.47 -2.88 23.43
N LEU A 507 13.34 -2.39 24.31
CA LEU A 507 14.59 -1.73 23.92
C LEU A 507 15.72 -2.73 23.68
N VAL A 508 15.99 -3.61 24.65
CA VAL A 508 17.17 -4.48 24.64
C VAL A 508 16.90 -5.79 23.91
N LEU A 509 15.69 -6.35 24.04
CA LEU A 509 15.31 -7.69 23.59
C LEU A 509 16.18 -8.81 24.20
N GLU A 510 15.81 -10.05 23.90
CA GLU A 510 16.63 -11.23 24.21
C GLU A 510 17.88 -11.30 23.32
N ASP A 511 18.94 -11.98 23.76
CA ASP A 511 20.26 -11.91 23.11
C ASP A 511 20.28 -12.45 21.67
N ASN A 512 19.38 -13.35 21.31
CA ASN A 512 19.23 -13.86 19.94
C ASN A 512 18.39 -12.94 19.03
N LEU A 513 17.65 -11.98 19.58
CA LEU A 513 16.72 -11.14 18.83
C LEU A 513 17.35 -9.83 18.40
N ARG A 514 16.88 -9.27 17.29
CA ARG A 514 17.35 -7.98 16.76
C ARG A 514 16.20 -7.07 16.42
N HIS A 515 16.52 -5.77 16.36
CA HIS A 515 15.62 -4.75 15.86
C HIS A 515 15.82 -4.52 14.37
N LYS A 516 14.77 -4.03 13.70
CA LYS A 516 14.80 -3.63 12.29
C LYS A 516 14.62 -2.12 12.14
N LEU A 517 15.66 -1.42 11.68
CA LEU A 517 15.71 0.04 11.59
C LEU A 517 16.00 0.54 10.16
N GLY A 518 15.49 1.72 9.81
CA GLY A 518 15.79 2.35 8.53
C GLY A 518 15.00 1.80 7.33
N LEU A 519 15.43 2.22 6.15
CA LEU A 519 14.89 1.84 4.84
C LEU A 519 15.46 0.51 4.36
N ALA A 520 15.01 0.03 3.20
CA ALA A 520 15.55 -1.16 2.55
C ALA A 520 15.42 -2.45 3.39
N ARG A 521 14.47 -2.50 4.32
CA ARG A 521 14.26 -3.66 5.22
C ARG A 521 14.05 -4.96 4.47
N ALA A 522 13.33 -4.90 3.36
CA ALA A 522 12.98 -6.02 2.51
C ALA A 522 14.13 -6.59 1.69
N VAL A 523 15.24 -5.87 1.52
CA VAL A 523 16.47 -6.47 0.97
C VAL A 523 17.35 -7.01 2.09
N GLY A 524 17.07 -6.71 3.36
CA GLY A 524 17.83 -7.23 4.50
C GLY A 524 18.54 -6.18 5.36
N PHE A 525 18.47 -4.90 4.97
CA PHE A 525 19.17 -3.83 5.67
C PHE A 525 18.57 -3.54 7.05
N GLY A 526 19.39 -2.96 7.92
CA GLY A 526 18.92 -2.38 9.17
C GLY A 526 18.70 -3.37 10.31
N THR A 527 19.39 -4.50 10.33
CA THR A 527 19.46 -5.36 11.53
C THR A 527 20.34 -4.66 12.55
N VAL A 528 19.81 -4.39 13.74
CA VAL A 528 20.53 -3.69 14.81
C VAL A 528 20.38 -4.39 16.15
N LYS A 529 21.46 -4.42 16.94
CA LYS A 529 21.47 -4.85 18.34
C LYS A 529 21.50 -3.61 19.24
N ILE A 530 20.74 -3.63 20.33
CA ILE A 530 20.72 -2.56 21.32
C ILE A 530 21.15 -3.15 22.66
N THR A 531 22.06 -2.48 23.35
CA THR A 531 22.51 -2.87 24.68
C THR A 531 22.35 -1.71 25.66
N CYS A 532 21.91 -2.04 26.88
CA CYS A 532 21.88 -1.08 27.98
C CYS A 532 23.29 -0.88 28.54
N GLN A 533 23.68 0.38 28.68
CA GLN A 533 24.95 0.79 29.27
C GLN A 533 24.76 1.35 30.68
N SER A 534 23.64 2.04 30.92
CA SER A 534 23.30 2.53 32.25
C SER A 534 21.79 2.71 32.40
N LEU A 535 21.24 2.35 33.55
CA LEU A 535 19.88 2.68 33.97
C LEU A 535 19.93 3.56 35.21
N GLN A 536 19.53 4.83 35.05
CA GLN A 536 19.57 5.82 36.13
C GLN A 536 18.15 6.18 36.54
N LEU A 537 17.79 5.91 37.78
CA LEU A 537 16.43 6.07 38.32
C LEU A 537 16.37 7.19 39.35
N TYR A 538 15.29 7.94 39.33
CA TYR A 538 14.87 8.85 40.38
C TYR A 538 13.61 8.27 41.02
N GLN A 539 13.62 8.18 42.35
CA GLN A 539 12.44 7.86 43.13
C GLN A 539 11.51 9.08 43.23
N ASP A 540 10.28 8.80 43.65
CA ASP A 540 9.08 9.64 43.62
C ASP A 540 9.30 11.16 43.79
N GLY A 541 9.32 11.89 42.66
CA GLY A 541 9.36 13.36 42.72
C GLY A 541 10.64 13.95 43.31
N ASP A 542 11.63 13.13 43.71
CA ASP A 542 12.85 13.57 44.41
C ASP A 542 13.70 14.53 43.57
N ARG A 543 13.60 14.41 42.25
CA ARG A 543 14.20 15.36 41.32
C ARG A 543 13.69 16.80 41.52
N TYR A 544 12.51 16.97 42.09
CA TYR A 544 11.89 18.27 42.35
C TYR A 544 11.93 18.67 43.83
N SER A 545 12.40 17.79 44.72
CA SER A 545 12.56 18.11 46.15
C SER A 545 13.93 18.69 46.48
N SER A 546 14.99 18.32 45.73
CA SER A 546 16.34 18.87 45.89
C SER A 546 17.10 18.98 44.55
N LEU A 547 17.98 19.98 44.44
CA LEU A 547 18.92 20.13 43.32
C LEU A 547 20.11 19.16 43.42
N GLU A 548 20.33 18.56 44.59
CA GLU A 548 21.44 17.64 44.88
C GLU A 548 21.05 16.17 44.69
N THR A 549 19.78 15.88 44.39
CA THR A 549 19.28 14.51 44.22
C THR A 549 20.04 13.80 43.11
N THR A 550 20.84 12.79 43.49
CA THR A 550 21.52 11.91 42.56
C THR A 550 20.63 10.72 42.18
N PRO A 551 20.61 10.30 40.90
CA PRO A 551 19.89 9.09 40.52
C PRO A 551 20.53 7.84 41.14
N GLN A 552 19.70 6.85 41.43
CA GLN A 552 20.12 5.49 41.74
C GLN A 552 20.54 4.80 40.44
N ASP A 553 21.73 4.19 40.43
CA ASP A 553 22.13 3.27 39.38
C ASP A 553 21.45 1.91 39.58
N ALA A 554 20.54 1.56 38.67
CA ALA A 554 19.80 0.30 38.68
C ALA A 554 20.17 -0.57 37.47
N THR A 555 21.37 -0.39 36.91
CA THR A 555 21.80 -1.11 35.70
C THR A 555 21.80 -2.63 35.89
N THR A 556 22.11 -3.11 37.10
CA THR A 556 22.08 -4.53 37.46
C THR A 556 20.68 -5.10 37.59
N ASP A 557 19.67 -4.26 37.81
CA ASP A 557 18.28 -4.66 38.10
C ASP A 557 17.41 -4.71 36.84
N LEU A 558 18.02 -4.52 35.65
CA LEU A 558 17.33 -4.50 34.37
C LEU A 558 16.46 -5.75 34.16
N GLN A 559 17.00 -6.94 34.48
CA GLN A 559 16.28 -8.20 34.30
C GLN A 559 15.11 -8.32 35.27
N THR A 560 15.28 -7.85 36.51
CA THR A 560 14.22 -7.83 37.53
C THR A 560 12.97 -7.09 37.05
N TYR A 561 13.13 -5.91 36.42
CA TYR A 561 12.00 -5.17 35.85
C TYR A 561 11.37 -5.89 34.66
N ILE A 562 12.17 -6.49 33.77
CA ILE A 562 11.67 -7.26 32.63
C ILE A 562 10.85 -8.46 33.12
N ASP A 563 11.34 -9.18 34.12
CA ASP A 563 10.67 -10.36 34.68
C ASP A 563 9.37 -9.97 35.39
N ALA A 564 9.36 -8.86 36.14
CA ALA A 564 8.14 -8.31 36.73
C ALA A 564 7.08 -7.98 35.67
N PHE A 565 7.49 -7.41 34.53
CA PHE A 565 6.59 -7.19 33.39
C PHE A 565 6.06 -8.51 32.82
N LYS A 566 6.94 -9.48 32.53
CA LYS A 566 6.53 -10.78 31.97
C LYS A 566 5.55 -11.50 32.90
N ALA A 567 5.81 -11.49 34.21
CA ALA A 567 4.93 -12.07 35.23
C ALA A 567 3.57 -11.37 35.27
N ALA A 568 3.53 -10.03 35.21
CA ALA A 568 2.28 -9.28 35.19
C ALA A 568 1.43 -9.57 33.94
N VAL A 569 2.07 -9.81 32.78
CA VAL A 569 1.34 -10.21 31.56
C VAL A 569 0.84 -11.64 31.68
N ALA A 570 1.64 -12.55 32.25
CA ALA A 570 1.25 -13.95 32.45
C ALA A 570 -0.03 -14.09 33.31
N THR A 571 -0.23 -13.20 34.29
CA THR A 571 -1.42 -13.21 35.17
C THR A 571 -2.62 -12.46 34.63
N SER A 572 -2.46 -11.58 33.64
CA SER A 572 -3.54 -10.70 33.14
C SER A 572 -3.98 -10.99 31.70
N ASN A 573 -3.41 -12.01 31.05
CA ASN A 573 -3.79 -12.36 29.68
C ASN A 573 -4.96 -13.34 29.62
N ASP A 574 -5.81 -13.16 28.60
CA ASP A 574 -6.99 -13.99 28.37
C ASP A 574 -6.65 -15.44 27.96
N GLU A 575 -5.40 -15.73 27.56
CA GLU A 575 -4.97 -17.08 27.18
C GLU A 575 -4.55 -17.93 28.40
N ALA A 576 -4.42 -17.34 29.59
CA ALA A 576 -3.85 -17.95 30.80
C ALA A 576 -2.46 -18.61 30.57
N LYS A 577 -1.66 -18.04 29.67
CA LYS A 577 -0.33 -18.57 29.29
C LYS A 577 0.82 -17.72 29.83
N PRO A 578 2.02 -18.31 30.01
CA PRO A 578 3.24 -17.54 30.18
C PRO A 578 3.48 -16.57 29.04
N PHE A 579 4.16 -15.44 29.31
CA PHE A 579 4.45 -14.40 28.32
C PHE A 579 5.09 -14.95 27.03
N ASP A 580 6.07 -15.86 27.17
CA ASP A 580 6.82 -16.42 26.06
C ASP A 580 6.03 -17.48 25.25
N GLU A 581 4.86 -17.90 25.74
CA GLU A 581 3.94 -18.83 25.08
C GLU A 581 2.76 -18.15 24.38
N LEU A 582 2.63 -16.83 24.51
CA LEU A 582 1.61 -16.07 23.80
C LEU A 582 1.86 -16.12 22.29
N SER A 583 0.78 -16.32 21.54
CA SER A 583 0.85 -16.58 20.09
C SER A 583 1.49 -15.41 19.30
N ASN A 584 1.22 -14.16 19.70
CA ASN A 584 1.83 -12.97 19.11
C ASN A 584 3.32 -12.87 19.49
N ILE A 585 3.71 -13.25 20.70
CA ILE A 585 5.09 -13.20 21.19
C ILE A 585 5.95 -14.25 20.49
N GLN A 586 5.51 -15.50 20.40
CA GLN A 586 6.22 -16.55 19.68
C GLN A 586 6.49 -16.17 18.22
N LYS A 587 5.47 -15.64 17.53
CA LYS A 587 5.61 -15.16 16.15
C LYS A 587 6.52 -13.93 16.05
N LEU A 588 6.44 -13.01 17.00
CA LEU A 588 7.32 -11.85 17.05
C LEU A 588 8.78 -12.26 17.19
N LYS A 589 9.09 -13.15 18.15
CA LYS A 589 10.44 -13.69 18.34
C LYS A 589 10.97 -14.36 17.09
N LYS A 590 10.16 -15.20 16.42
CA LYS A 590 10.53 -15.84 15.14
C LYS A 590 10.89 -14.81 14.06
N VAL A 591 10.19 -13.68 13.97
CA VAL A 591 10.48 -12.62 12.99
C VAL A 591 11.72 -11.80 13.37
N LEU A 592 11.93 -11.55 14.66
CA LEU A 592 13.05 -10.76 15.19
C LEU A 592 14.36 -11.57 15.34
N ASP A 593 14.32 -12.90 15.23
CA ASP A 593 15.50 -13.76 15.32
C ASP A 593 16.22 -13.87 13.95
N PRO A 594 17.48 -13.38 13.82
CA PRO A 594 18.25 -13.51 12.59
C PRO A 594 18.62 -14.93 12.16
N SER A 595 18.46 -15.92 13.02
CA SER A 595 18.62 -17.34 12.66
C SER A 595 17.37 -17.93 11.98
N GLN A 596 16.20 -17.32 12.19
CA GLN A 596 14.91 -17.78 11.68
C GLN A 596 14.56 -17.16 10.33
N VAL A 597 15.49 -17.30 9.38
CA VAL A 597 15.39 -16.64 8.07
C VAL A 597 14.47 -17.43 7.13
N PRO A 598 13.56 -16.77 6.38
CA PRO A 598 12.84 -17.44 5.30
C PRO A 598 13.80 -17.94 4.22
N ALA A 599 13.55 -19.13 3.67
CA ALA A 599 14.44 -19.78 2.70
C ALA A 599 14.62 -18.94 1.42
N ASN A 600 13.62 -18.12 1.09
CA ASN A 600 13.73 -17.09 0.07
C ASN A 600 13.26 -15.73 0.63
N PRO A 601 14.16 -14.86 1.06
CA PRO A 601 13.78 -13.60 1.68
C PRO A 601 13.43 -12.51 0.65
N ASP A 602 13.28 -12.84 -0.64
CA ASP A 602 13.06 -11.88 -1.71
C ASP A 602 11.59 -11.65 -2.03
N TYR A 603 11.23 -10.41 -2.37
CA TYR A 603 9.91 -10.11 -2.92
C TYR A 603 9.69 -10.89 -4.24
N PRO A 604 8.50 -11.50 -4.44
CA PRO A 604 8.19 -12.09 -5.73
C PRO A 604 8.24 -11.06 -6.85
N GLY A 605 8.66 -11.47 -8.04
CA GLY A 605 8.62 -10.61 -9.22
C GLY A 605 7.18 -10.26 -9.63
N PHE A 606 7.00 -9.18 -10.40
CA PHE A 606 5.68 -8.75 -10.90
C PHE A 606 4.90 -9.90 -11.57
N GLN A 607 5.57 -10.75 -12.33
CA GLN A 607 4.94 -11.90 -13.00
C GLN A 607 4.35 -12.89 -11.99
N TRP A 608 5.02 -13.13 -10.87
CA TRP A 608 4.48 -14.00 -9.83
C TRP A 608 3.16 -13.44 -9.29
N TYR A 609 3.09 -12.13 -8.99
CA TYR A 609 1.84 -11.50 -8.54
C TYR A 609 0.70 -11.60 -9.55
N VAL A 610 1.02 -11.57 -10.85
CA VAL A 610 0.02 -11.73 -11.91
C VAL A 610 -0.51 -13.16 -11.96
N HIS A 611 0.33 -14.17 -11.71
CA HIS A 611 -0.04 -15.58 -11.83
C HIS A 611 -0.50 -16.22 -10.51
N ASN A 612 -0.35 -15.57 -9.36
CA ASN A 612 -0.62 -16.15 -8.04
C ASN A 612 -1.67 -15.35 -7.25
N ARG A 613 -2.65 -14.74 -7.93
CA ARG A 613 -3.70 -13.93 -7.28
C ARG A 613 -4.64 -14.72 -6.36
N ASN A 614 -4.76 -16.03 -6.59
CA ASN A 614 -5.57 -16.92 -5.76
C ASN A 614 -4.72 -17.72 -4.75
N VAL A 615 -3.45 -17.33 -4.56
CA VAL A 615 -2.55 -18.01 -3.62
C VAL A 615 -2.45 -17.14 -2.37
N SER A 616 -2.96 -17.67 -1.27
CA SER A 616 -2.89 -17.08 0.06
C SER A 616 -1.45 -17.13 0.60
N LEU A 617 -1.02 -16.11 1.34
CA LEU A 617 0.19 -16.22 2.14
C LEU A 617 -0.03 -17.29 3.22
N LYS A 618 0.84 -18.29 3.34
CA LYS A 618 0.66 -19.33 4.36
C LYS A 618 0.90 -18.75 5.78
N PRO A 619 0.20 -19.26 6.81
CA PRO A 619 0.51 -18.92 8.20
C PRO A 619 1.93 -19.38 8.59
N LEU A 620 2.57 -18.65 9.52
CA LEU A 620 3.88 -18.99 10.10
C LEU A 620 3.84 -20.07 11.17
#